data_AF-A0AAW6FGU4-F1
#
_entry.id   AF-A0AAW6FGU4-F1
#
_cell.length_a   1.000
_cell.length_b   1.000
_cell.length_c   1.000
_cell.angle_alpha   90.00
_cell.angle_beta   90.00
_cell.angle_gamma   90.00
#
_symmetry.space_group_name_H-M   'P 1'
#
loop_
_entity.id
_entity.type
_entity.pdbx_description
1 polymer ?
#
loop_
_entity_poly.entity_id
_entity_poly.type
_entity_poly.pdbx_seq_one_letter_code
_entity_poly.pdbx_strand_id
1 'polypeptide(L)'
;MRQVPKFFNTAGPIQPDIHYNIDPLTRIDLEELESLIYQRKYFVLHAPRQTGKTSCLLALRDYLNTRGEFYAVYANVEVGQASRNNVEEVNRNVVSVIAREASRVVGTGMPSALRLELEKEEAASNLLGSYLDRLCESLGRPLLLFIDEIDALVGDSLVSILRQLRSGYANRPGHFPQSIILCGVRDVRDYRIVLSNQDIITGGSAFNIKAESLRLGNFSREEIRTLYLQHTAATGQEFDESCFPMIWTATEGQPWLVNVLGYEVTSRMKENRDRNIRIIPEMIYRAQEQIIYRRDTHIDILIDKLREDRVRRVIGPILANETDAEESLMPQDDVQYVADLGLITLDKPRRIANAIYREIIPRELTWTTQSGLIQQAAWYMNPDNSINMEKLLLDFQQFFRENADSWIERFDYKESGPQLLLEAFLQRVVNGGGYINREYGLGRGRTDLLIRKPLTDGYGGPVQRIVLELKIKRGDLDKTIAKGLEQTVWYMDRCGDVSEGHFIVFNRDKGVSWDEKIWHRREEYGGWTITVWGM
;
A
#
# COMPACT_ATOMS: atom_id res chain seq x y z
N MET A 1 -10.83 -30.80 17.99
CA MET A 1 -10.93 -29.35 17.73
C MET A 1 -12.22 -29.10 16.96
N ARG A 2 -12.94 -28.01 17.24
CA ARG A 2 -14.14 -27.64 16.47
C ARG A 2 -13.68 -27.19 15.08
N GLN A 3 -14.21 -27.78 14.01
CA GLN A 3 -13.84 -27.39 12.65
C GLN A 3 -14.38 -25.98 12.41
N VAL A 4 -13.48 -25.01 12.24
CA VAL A 4 -13.84 -23.64 11.92
C VAL A 4 -13.99 -23.56 10.40
N PRO A 5 -15.08 -22.99 9.86
CA PRO A 5 -15.19 -22.77 8.41
C PRO A 5 -14.01 -21.93 7.91
N LYS A 6 -13.59 -22.16 6.66
CA LYS A 6 -12.55 -21.34 6.05
C LYS A 6 -12.93 -19.85 6.06
N PHE A 7 -11.93 -18.99 6.16
CA PHE A 7 -12.12 -17.53 6.19
C PHE A 7 -11.01 -16.80 5.42
N PHE A 8 -11.26 -15.52 5.08
CA PHE A 8 -10.27 -14.66 4.44
C PHE A 8 -9.15 -14.32 5.43
N ASN A 9 -7.89 -14.47 5.04
CA ASN A 9 -6.77 -14.25 5.94
C ASN A 9 -6.33 -12.79 5.99
N THR A 10 -6.31 -12.19 7.17
CA THR A 10 -5.89 -10.80 7.36
C THR A 10 -4.58 -10.64 8.13
N ALA A 11 -3.96 -11.75 8.59
CA ALA A 11 -2.74 -11.71 9.39
C ALA A 11 -1.86 -12.96 9.21
N GLY A 12 -0.55 -12.76 9.14
CA GLY A 12 0.42 -13.84 9.01
C GLY A 12 0.33 -14.61 7.68
N PRO A 13 1.12 -15.69 7.54
CA PRO A 13 1.14 -16.50 6.32
C PRO A 13 -0.19 -17.25 6.09
N ILE A 14 -0.46 -17.57 4.82
CA ILE A 14 -1.60 -18.38 4.42
C ILE A 14 -1.46 -19.82 4.96
N GLN A 15 -2.55 -20.36 5.49
CA GLN A 15 -2.71 -21.74 5.92
C GLN A 15 -3.87 -22.36 5.10
N PRO A 16 -3.58 -23.15 4.05
CA PRO A 16 -4.59 -23.61 3.10
C PRO A 16 -5.71 -24.47 3.70
N ASP A 17 -5.53 -25.03 4.89
CA ASP A 17 -6.53 -25.82 5.60
C ASP A 17 -7.62 -24.95 6.24
N ILE A 18 -7.28 -23.74 6.70
CA ILE A 18 -8.22 -22.83 7.40
C ILE A 18 -8.51 -21.53 6.66
N HIS A 19 -7.73 -21.17 5.64
CA HIS A 19 -7.91 -19.93 4.88
C HIS A 19 -8.47 -20.20 3.48
N TYR A 20 -9.23 -19.23 2.96
CA TYR A 20 -9.37 -19.08 1.51
C TYR A 20 -8.03 -18.61 0.94
N ASN A 21 -7.62 -19.19 -0.18
CA ASN A 21 -6.31 -18.88 -0.74
C ASN A 21 -6.23 -19.06 -2.25
N ILE A 22 -5.40 -18.23 -2.87
CA ILE A 22 -4.77 -18.56 -4.15
C ILE A 22 -3.50 -19.35 -3.83
N ASP A 23 -3.21 -20.38 -4.61
CA ASP A 23 -2.00 -21.17 -4.44
C ASP A 23 -0.77 -20.24 -4.52
N PRO A 24 0.05 -20.15 -3.46
CA PRO A 24 1.23 -19.28 -3.49
C PRO A 24 2.22 -19.64 -4.61
N LEU A 25 2.27 -20.90 -5.06
CA LEU A 25 3.17 -21.32 -6.15
C LEU A 25 2.72 -20.81 -7.53
N THR A 26 1.42 -20.58 -7.76
CA THR A 26 0.94 -20.02 -9.03
C THR A 26 1.14 -18.51 -9.11
N ARG A 27 1.50 -17.86 -8.00
CA ARG A 27 1.75 -16.41 -7.94
C ARG A 27 3.18 -16.03 -8.28
N ILE A 28 4.08 -17.00 -8.31
CA ILE A 28 5.48 -16.83 -8.67
C ILE A 28 5.72 -17.54 -9.99
N ASP A 29 6.65 -17.01 -10.80
CA ASP A 29 7.11 -17.71 -11.99
C ASP A 29 8.00 -18.89 -11.55
N LEU A 30 7.38 -20.03 -11.30
CA LEU A 30 8.05 -21.21 -10.77
C LEU A 30 9.11 -21.74 -11.74
N GLU A 31 8.84 -21.68 -13.05
CA GLU A 31 9.77 -22.13 -14.08
C GLU A 31 11.03 -21.24 -14.12
N GLU A 32 10.85 -19.92 -14.06
CA GLU A 32 11.97 -18.97 -13.97
C GLU A 32 12.78 -19.19 -12.69
N LEU A 33 12.11 -19.33 -11.53
CA LEU A 33 12.76 -19.56 -10.25
C LEU A 33 13.56 -20.87 -10.24
N GLU A 34 12.99 -21.96 -10.73
CA GLU A 34 13.69 -23.24 -10.86
C GLU A 34 14.90 -23.08 -11.78
N SER A 35 14.72 -22.43 -12.94
CA SER A 35 15.81 -22.15 -13.88
C SER A 35 16.98 -21.41 -13.21
N LEU A 36 16.70 -20.38 -12.42
CA LEU A 36 17.72 -19.64 -11.65
C LEU A 36 18.41 -20.53 -10.60
N ILE A 37 17.64 -21.37 -9.88
CA ILE A 37 18.16 -22.29 -8.87
C ILE A 37 19.10 -23.33 -9.50
N TYR A 38 18.71 -23.95 -10.61
CA TYR A 38 19.51 -24.95 -11.31
C TYR A 38 20.74 -24.34 -11.98
N GLN A 39 20.65 -23.09 -12.45
CA GLN A 39 21.80 -22.30 -12.90
C GLN A 39 22.71 -21.84 -11.75
N ARG A 40 22.37 -22.16 -10.49
CA ARG A 40 23.09 -21.74 -9.29
C ARG A 40 23.25 -20.23 -9.23
N LYS A 41 22.18 -19.48 -9.52
CA LYS A 41 22.17 -18.02 -9.43
C LYS A 41 21.70 -17.57 -8.06
N TYR A 42 22.24 -16.45 -7.59
CA TYR A 42 21.66 -15.71 -6.48
C TYR A 42 20.73 -14.66 -7.06
N PHE A 43 19.58 -14.43 -6.45
CA PHE A 43 18.60 -13.47 -6.97
C PHE A 43 17.77 -12.86 -5.84
N VAL A 44 17.07 -11.79 -6.19
CA VAL A 44 16.22 -11.05 -5.25
C VAL A 44 14.76 -11.31 -5.60
N LEU A 45 13.92 -11.54 -4.60
CA LEU A 45 12.47 -11.52 -4.72
C LEU A 45 11.94 -10.32 -3.91
N HIS A 46 11.38 -9.31 -4.56
CA HIS A 46 10.86 -8.14 -3.86
C HIS A 46 9.39 -7.90 -4.18
N ALA A 47 8.69 -7.29 -3.22
CA ALA A 47 7.30 -6.89 -3.37
C ALA A 47 6.92 -5.95 -2.24
N PRO A 48 5.88 -5.11 -2.43
CA PRO A 48 5.30 -4.33 -1.35
C PRO A 48 4.97 -5.17 -0.11
N ARG A 49 4.81 -4.49 1.03
CA ARG A 49 4.34 -5.14 2.27
C ARG A 49 2.97 -5.78 2.02
N GLN A 50 2.73 -6.90 2.68
CA GLN A 50 1.45 -7.63 2.63
C GLN A 50 1.03 -8.16 1.24
N THR A 51 1.97 -8.33 0.30
CA THR A 51 1.72 -8.96 -1.00
C THR A 51 1.78 -10.51 -0.96
N GLY A 52 2.09 -11.12 0.19
CA GLY A 52 2.15 -12.58 0.35
C GLY A 52 3.52 -13.21 0.10
N LYS A 53 4.61 -12.43 0.12
CA LYS A 53 6.00 -12.88 -0.09
C LYS A 53 6.36 -14.10 0.76
N THR A 54 6.18 -13.99 2.07
CA THR A 54 6.46 -15.07 3.02
C THR A 54 5.65 -16.33 2.73
N SER A 55 4.39 -16.20 2.31
CA SER A 55 3.56 -17.36 1.95
C SER A 55 4.12 -18.07 0.70
N CYS A 56 4.58 -17.31 -0.30
CA CYS A 56 5.20 -17.87 -1.51
C CYS A 56 6.54 -18.52 -1.20
N LEU A 57 7.39 -17.91 -0.35
CA LEU A 57 8.68 -18.48 0.05
C LEU A 57 8.54 -19.77 0.86
N LEU A 58 7.56 -19.84 1.76
CA LEU A 58 7.28 -21.05 2.53
C LEU A 58 6.76 -22.18 1.61
N ALA A 59 5.84 -21.86 0.69
CA ALA A 59 5.36 -22.83 -0.29
C ALA A 59 6.49 -23.33 -1.22
N LEU A 60 7.34 -22.42 -1.70
CA LEU A 60 8.50 -22.76 -2.53
C LEU A 60 9.49 -23.65 -1.77
N ARG A 61 9.75 -23.35 -0.49
CA ARG A 61 10.61 -24.15 0.39
C ARG A 61 10.07 -25.57 0.49
N ASP A 62 8.78 -25.71 0.76
CA ASP A 62 8.14 -27.01 0.94
C ASP A 62 8.15 -27.81 -0.38
N TYR A 63 7.78 -27.16 -1.48
CA TYR A 63 7.86 -27.73 -2.83
C TYR A 63 9.27 -28.26 -3.15
N LEU A 64 10.32 -27.47 -2.95
CA LEU A 64 11.70 -27.90 -3.26
C LEU A 64 12.19 -29.01 -2.33
N ASN A 65 11.84 -28.98 -1.04
CA ASN A 65 12.22 -30.03 -0.10
C ASN A 65 11.51 -31.36 -0.42
N THR A 66 10.27 -31.36 -0.91
CA THR A 66 9.56 -32.59 -1.29
C THR A 66 10.22 -33.34 -2.45
N ARG A 67 10.96 -32.63 -3.33
CA ARG A 67 11.72 -33.23 -4.43
C ARG A 67 12.97 -33.98 -3.95
N GLY A 68 13.48 -33.65 -2.76
CA GLY A 68 14.63 -34.32 -2.16
C GLY A 68 15.97 -34.04 -2.84
N GLU A 69 16.06 -33.07 -3.75
CA GLU A 69 17.30 -32.69 -4.43
C GLU A 69 18.16 -31.74 -3.58
N PHE A 70 17.52 -30.95 -2.72
CA PHE A 70 18.14 -29.87 -1.96
C PHE A 70 17.69 -29.88 -0.49
N TYR A 71 18.42 -29.16 0.35
CA TYR A 71 17.88 -28.63 1.59
C TYR A 71 17.49 -27.17 1.36
N ALA A 72 16.19 -26.88 1.28
CA ALA A 72 15.70 -25.52 1.19
C ALA A 72 15.38 -24.98 2.59
N VAL A 73 16.12 -23.96 3.02
CA VAL A 73 15.99 -23.34 4.34
C VAL A 73 15.45 -21.93 4.19
N TYR A 74 14.33 -21.66 4.85
CA TYR A 74 13.76 -20.31 4.96
C TYR A 74 14.15 -19.70 6.30
N ALA A 75 14.68 -18.48 6.29
CA ALA A 75 15.07 -17.72 7.45
C ALA A 75 14.54 -16.28 7.36
N ASN A 76 13.72 -15.87 8.32
CA ASN A 76 13.31 -14.47 8.48
C ASN A 76 14.29 -13.76 9.41
N VAL A 77 14.94 -12.70 8.92
CA VAL A 77 15.99 -11.97 9.65
C VAL A 77 15.50 -10.67 10.32
N GLU A 78 14.20 -10.43 10.37
CA GLU A 78 13.58 -9.26 11.04
C GLU A 78 14.03 -9.16 12.52
N VAL A 79 14.30 -10.29 13.18
CA VAL A 79 14.83 -10.33 14.55
C VAL A 79 16.13 -9.53 14.74
N GLY A 80 16.91 -9.32 13.68
CA GLY A 80 18.13 -8.51 13.71
C GLY A 80 17.87 -7.00 13.78
N GLN A 81 16.65 -6.54 13.48
CA GLN A 81 16.31 -5.11 13.44
C GLN A 81 16.52 -4.42 14.79
N ALA A 82 16.24 -5.11 15.90
CA ALA A 82 16.39 -4.57 17.25
C ALA A 82 17.83 -4.16 17.56
N SER A 83 18.80 -4.87 16.98
CA SER A 83 20.23 -4.66 17.20
C SER A 83 20.82 -3.56 16.32
N ARG A 84 20.05 -3.02 15.35
CA ARG A 84 20.41 -1.89 14.47
C ARG A 84 21.80 -2.04 13.82
N ASN A 85 22.77 -1.20 14.20
CA ASN A 85 24.14 -1.20 13.67
C ASN A 85 25.10 -2.08 14.47
N ASN A 86 24.63 -2.82 15.48
CA ASN A 86 25.45 -3.76 16.22
C ASN A 86 25.75 -5.01 15.35
N VAL A 87 26.83 -4.92 14.57
CA VAL A 87 27.24 -5.95 13.60
C VAL A 87 27.37 -7.32 14.25
N GLU A 88 27.93 -7.41 15.45
CA GLU A 88 28.16 -8.69 16.13
C GLU A 88 26.84 -9.37 16.51
N GLU A 89 25.92 -8.61 17.09
CA GLU A 89 24.63 -9.12 17.55
C GLU A 89 23.73 -9.49 16.37
N VAL A 90 23.72 -8.68 15.30
CA VAL A 90 22.99 -9.02 14.07
C VAL A 90 23.53 -10.31 13.45
N ASN A 91 24.85 -10.49 13.34
CA ASN A 91 25.43 -11.72 12.81
C ASN A 91 25.02 -12.95 13.63
N ARG A 92 25.11 -12.87 14.97
CA ARG A 92 24.68 -13.97 15.86
C ARG A 92 23.19 -14.27 15.71
N ASN A 93 22.34 -13.25 15.66
CA ASN A 93 20.90 -13.42 15.50
C ASN A 93 20.53 -14.07 14.14
N VAL A 94 21.14 -13.61 13.05
CA VAL A 94 20.92 -14.18 11.70
C VAL A 94 21.35 -15.65 11.66
N VAL A 95 22.56 -15.96 12.14
CA VAL A 95 23.07 -17.34 12.17
C VAL A 95 22.22 -18.22 13.07
N SER A 96 21.74 -17.71 14.21
CA SER A 96 20.83 -18.43 15.10
C SER A 96 19.53 -18.82 14.42
N VAL A 97 18.91 -17.91 13.65
CA VAL A 97 17.70 -18.22 12.88
C VAL A 97 18.00 -19.28 11.82
N ILE A 98 19.04 -19.08 11.00
CA ILE A 98 19.40 -20.03 9.94
C ILE A 98 19.65 -21.42 10.52
N ALA A 99 20.42 -21.51 11.62
CA ALA A 99 20.74 -22.78 12.26
C ALA A 99 19.52 -23.50 12.82
N ARG A 100 18.56 -22.76 13.39
CA ARG A 100 17.32 -23.31 13.90
C ARG A 100 16.45 -23.87 12.77
N GLU A 101 16.28 -23.11 11.70
CA GLU A 101 15.45 -23.54 10.57
C GLU A 101 16.12 -24.66 9.76
N ALA A 102 17.45 -24.63 9.60
CA ALA A 102 18.22 -25.71 9.00
C ALA A 102 18.09 -27.01 9.80
N SER A 103 18.17 -26.98 11.14
CA SER A 103 17.95 -28.18 11.97
C SER A 103 16.58 -28.81 11.74
N ARG A 104 15.53 -27.99 11.53
CA ARG A 104 14.17 -28.49 11.23
C ARG A 104 14.09 -29.15 9.86
N VAL A 105 14.69 -28.53 8.84
CA VAL A 105 14.66 -29.03 7.45
C VAL A 105 15.51 -30.30 7.29
N VAL A 106 16.69 -30.32 7.91
CA VAL A 106 17.61 -31.46 7.88
C VAL A 106 17.12 -32.60 8.79
N GLY A 107 16.33 -32.28 9.82
CA GLY A 107 15.81 -33.24 10.78
C GLY A 107 16.84 -33.70 11.83
N THR A 108 17.90 -32.92 12.06
CA THR A 108 18.96 -33.23 13.03
C THR A 108 19.35 -32.00 13.83
N GLY A 109 19.95 -32.19 15.02
CA GLY A 109 20.49 -31.10 15.82
C GLY A 109 21.84 -30.54 15.33
N MET A 110 22.44 -31.14 14.30
CA MET A 110 23.80 -30.80 13.83
C MET A 110 23.93 -29.32 13.43
N PRO A 111 23.03 -28.72 12.63
CA PRO A 111 23.18 -27.31 12.23
C PRO A 111 23.21 -26.35 13.43
N SER A 112 22.46 -26.64 14.49
CA SER A 112 22.47 -25.85 15.72
C SER A 112 23.68 -26.11 16.61
N ALA A 113 24.21 -27.33 16.64
CA ALA A 113 25.46 -27.64 17.35
C ALA A 113 26.66 -26.95 16.69
N LEU A 114 26.73 -26.97 15.35
CA LEU A 114 27.77 -26.30 14.57
C LEU A 114 27.83 -24.79 14.86
N ARG A 115 26.67 -24.14 15.02
CA ARG A 115 26.61 -22.72 15.41
C ARG A 115 27.30 -22.49 16.76
N LEU A 116 27.00 -23.32 17.77
CA LEU A 116 27.55 -23.16 19.12
C LEU A 116 29.06 -23.39 19.19
N GLU A 117 29.59 -24.21 18.29
CA GLU A 117 31.03 -24.40 18.11
C GLU A 117 31.67 -23.13 17.52
N LEU A 118 31.17 -22.67 16.37
CA LEU A 118 31.72 -21.53 15.66
C LEU A 118 31.59 -20.21 16.43
N GLU A 119 30.55 -20.04 17.24
CA GLU A 119 30.39 -18.86 18.10
C GLU A 119 31.52 -18.70 19.15
N LYS A 120 32.29 -19.76 19.43
CA LYS A 120 33.45 -19.77 20.32
C LYS A 120 34.77 -19.58 19.57
N GLU A 121 34.85 -20.01 18.32
CA GLU A 121 36.08 -20.04 17.51
C GLU A 121 36.23 -18.79 16.62
N GLU A 122 35.12 -18.25 16.13
CA GLU A 122 35.11 -17.22 15.10
C GLU A 122 34.78 -15.84 15.66
N ALA A 123 35.41 -14.81 15.06
CA ALA A 123 34.97 -13.44 15.26
C ALA A 123 33.56 -13.26 14.70
N ALA A 124 32.71 -12.50 15.41
CA ALA A 124 31.31 -12.31 15.02
C ALA A 124 31.16 -11.69 13.61
N SER A 125 32.14 -10.93 13.14
CA SER A 125 32.18 -10.33 11.79
C SER A 125 32.31 -11.33 10.65
N ASN A 126 32.76 -12.57 10.93
CA ASN A 126 32.95 -13.64 9.95
C ASN A 126 32.01 -14.84 10.18
N LEU A 127 31.22 -14.79 11.26
CA LEU A 127 30.45 -15.92 11.75
C LEU A 127 29.46 -16.47 10.72
N LEU A 128 28.77 -15.62 9.96
CA LEU A 128 27.82 -16.07 8.94
C LEU A 128 28.56 -16.80 7.81
N GLY A 129 29.67 -16.24 7.33
CA GLY A 129 30.49 -16.86 6.29
C GLY A 129 30.98 -18.24 6.69
N SER A 130 31.67 -18.35 7.84
CA SER A 130 32.20 -19.62 8.34
C SER A 130 31.09 -20.63 8.66
N TYR A 131 29.95 -20.16 9.18
CA TYR A 131 28.81 -21.03 9.47
C TYR A 131 28.22 -21.65 8.21
N LEU A 132 27.96 -20.84 7.17
CA LEU A 132 27.41 -21.33 5.92
C LEU A 132 28.38 -22.28 5.19
N ASP A 133 29.69 -22.01 5.29
CA ASP A 133 30.72 -22.87 4.70
C ASP A 133 30.73 -24.26 5.33
N ARG A 134 30.95 -24.34 6.65
CA ARG A 134 30.95 -25.62 7.39
C ARG A 134 29.60 -26.32 7.34
N LEU A 135 28.49 -25.58 7.30
CA LEU A 135 27.16 -26.16 7.16
C LEU A 135 27.04 -26.87 5.80
N CYS A 136 27.39 -26.21 4.69
CA CYS A 136 27.30 -26.82 3.37
C CYS A 136 28.21 -28.05 3.23
N GLU A 137 29.43 -27.99 3.77
CA GLU A 137 30.36 -29.13 3.79
C GLU A 137 29.78 -30.33 4.56
N SER A 138 29.01 -30.07 5.62
CA SER A 138 28.39 -31.11 6.46
C SER A 138 27.09 -31.69 5.87
N LEU A 139 26.55 -31.11 4.79
CA LEU A 139 25.28 -31.55 4.20
C LEU A 139 25.51 -32.51 3.03
N GLY A 140 24.76 -33.60 3.01
CA GLY A 140 24.79 -34.57 1.89
C GLY A 140 24.11 -34.10 0.60
N ARG A 141 23.55 -32.88 0.57
CA ARG A 141 22.84 -32.28 -0.57
C ARG A 141 23.06 -30.76 -0.56
N PRO A 142 23.00 -30.09 -1.72
CA PRO A 142 23.20 -28.64 -1.78
C PRO A 142 22.15 -27.88 -0.96
N LEU A 143 22.58 -26.79 -0.34
CA LEU A 143 21.74 -25.88 0.43
C LEU A 143 21.17 -24.78 -0.48
N LEU A 144 19.86 -24.54 -0.37
CA LEU A 144 19.18 -23.34 -0.87
C LEU A 144 18.77 -22.51 0.33
N LEU A 145 19.10 -21.21 0.35
CA LEU A 145 18.83 -20.35 1.49
C LEU A 145 17.94 -19.17 1.09
N PHE A 146 16.77 -19.07 1.71
CA PHE A 146 15.84 -17.96 1.51
C PHE A 146 15.93 -17.04 2.73
N ILE A 147 16.37 -15.80 2.51
CA ILE A 147 16.53 -14.80 3.56
C ILE A 147 15.41 -13.77 3.38
N ASP A 148 14.38 -13.86 4.21
CA ASP A 148 13.22 -12.96 4.20
C ASP A 148 13.44 -11.76 5.12
N GLU A 149 12.85 -10.63 4.75
CA GLU A 149 12.97 -9.33 5.41
C GLU A 149 14.42 -8.82 5.55
N ILE A 150 15.22 -8.97 4.50
CA ILE A 150 16.60 -8.45 4.48
C ILE A 150 16.65 -6.92 4.67
N ASP A 151 15.59 -6.22 4.28
CA ASP A 151 15.41 -4.78 4.45
C ASP A 151 15.09 -4.34 5.88
N ALA A 152 14.90 -5.28 6.81
CA ALA A 152 14.83 -4.98 8.24
C ALA A 152 16.21 -4.65 8.84
N LEU A 153 17.29 -5.13 8.21
CA LEU A 153 18.67 -4.83 8.62
C LEU A 153 19.11 -3.46 8.08
N VAL A 154 19.96 -2.76 8.84
CA VAL A 154 20.38 -1.38 8.52
C VAL A 154 21.89 -1.19 8.63
N GLY A 155 22.38 -0.12 7.99
CA GLY A 155 23.74 0.39 8.10
C GLY A 155 24.84 -0.67 8.00
N ASP A 156 25.79 -0.62 8.93
CA ASP A 156 26.96 -1.50 8.95
C ASP A 156 26.59 -2.98 9.04
N SER A 157 25.47 -3.29 9.71
CA SER A 157 25.03 -4.67 9.92
C SER A 157 24.51 -5.31 8.63
N LEU A 158 23.70 -4.59 7.86
CA LEU A 158 23.27 -5.07 6.54
C LEU A 158 24.47 -5.27 5.60
N VAL A 159 25.42 -4.31 5.58
CA VAL A 159 26.62 -4.41 4.74
C VAL A 159 27.48 -5.62 5.13
N SER A 160 27.63 -5.89 6.44
CA SER A 160 28.35 -7.06 6.94
C SER A 160 27.75 -8.37 6.39
N ILE A 161 26.43 -8.53 6.48
CA ILE A 161 25.73 -9.72 5.97
C ILE A 161 25.93 -9.87 4.45
N LEU A 162 25.65 -8.82 3.67
CA LEU A 162 25.77 -8.86 2.21
C LEU A 162 27.20 -9.18 1.74
N ARG A 163 28.22 -8.60 2.39
CA ARG A 163 29.63 -8.85 2.04
C ARG A 163 30.08 -10.28 2.36
N GLN A 164 29.62 -10.86 3.46
CA GLN A 164 29.91 -12.26 3.78
C GLN A 164 29.27 -13.21 2.77
N LEU A 165 28.01 -12.99 2.41
CA LEU A 165 27.34 -13.76 1.35
C LEU A 165 28.06 -13.63 0.00
N ARG A 166 28.57 -12.42 -0.30
CA ARG A 166 29.36 -12.16 -1.50
C ARG A 166 30.70 -12.92 -1.50
N SER A 167 31.39 -12.94 -0.37
CA SER A 167 32.69 -13.58 -0.23
C SER A 167 32.63 -15.09 -0.48
N GLY A 168 31.58 -15.76 -0.02
CA GLY A 168 31.41 -17.21 -0.20
C GLY A 168 30.95 -17.65 -1.60
N TYR A 169 30.56 -16.71 -2.47
CA TYR A 169 29.93 -17.04 -3.76
C TYR A 169 30.76 -17.95 -4.68
N ALA A 170 32.09 -17.83 -4.65
CA ALA A 170 32.98 -18.65 -5.46
C ALA A 170 33.07 -20.12 -5.00
N ASN A 171 32.67 -20.41 -3.76
CA ASN A 171 32.83 -21.71 -3.12
C ASN A 171 31.61 -22.64 -3.29
N ARG A 172 30.61 -22.20 -4.07
CA ARG A 172 29.36 -22.92 -4.30
C ARG A 172 29.54 -24.09 -5.27
N PRO A 173 28.74 -25.16 -5.17
CA PRO A 173 27.70 -25.40 -4.16
C PRO A 173 28.21 -26.22 -2.94
N GLY A 174 29.48 -26.62 -2.93
CA GLY A 174 30.01 -27.56 -1.92
C GLY A 174 30.31 -26.92 -0.57
N HIS A 175 30.86 -25.70 -0.58
CA HIS A 175 31.29 -24.98 0.62
C HIS A 175 30.51 -23.67 0.80
N PHE A 176 29.39 -23.49 0.10
CA PHE A 176 28.49 -22.34 0.29
C PHE A 176 27.15 -22.61 -0.39
N PRO A 177 26.03 -21.99 0.05
CA PRO A 177 24.70 -22.28 -0.50
C PRO A 177 24.66 -22.22 -2.02
N GLN A 178 24.09 -23.21 -2.69
CA GLN A 178 24.01 -23.24 -4.15
C GLN A 178 23.28 -22.02 -4.70
N SER A 179 22.18 -21.64 -4.06
CA SER A 179 21.40 -20.45 -4.39
C SER A 179 20.95 -19.74 -3.11
N ILE A 180 20.91 -18.41 -3.18
CA ILE A 180 20.36 -17.54 -2.15
C ILE A 180 19.29 -16.69 -2.79
N ILE A 181 18.12 -16.67 -2.15
CA ILE A 181 17.01 -15.76 -2.47
C ILE A 181 16.97 -14.71 -1.36
N LEU A 182 17.30 -13.46 -1.69
CA LEU A 182 17.09 -12.34 -0.78
C LEU A 182 15.68 -11.78 -1.00
N CYS A 183 14.92 -11.62 0.07
CA CYS A 183 13.56 -11.10 0.00
C CYS A 183 13.35 -9.90 0.90
N GLY A 184 12.65 -8.89 0.38
CA GLY A 184 12.37 -7.64 1.06
C GLY A 184 11.32 -6.80 0.32
N VAL A 185 11.10 -5.56 0.77
CA VAL A 185 10.16 -4.65 0.10
C VAL A 185 10.71 -4.15 -1.24
N ARG A 186 12.04 -4.06 -1.35
CA ARG A 186 12.75 -3.43 -2.46
C ARG A 186 13.91 -4.29 -2.92
N ASP A 187 14.35 -4.05 -4.16
CA ASP A 187 15.60 -4.59 -4.66
C ASP A 187 16.77 -4.06 -3.84
N VAL A 188 17.63 -4.96 -3.34
CA VAL A 188 18.84 -4.63 -2.58
C VAL A 188 19.75 -3.65 -3.34
N ARG A 189 19.76 -3.65 -4.69
CA ARG A 189 20.58 -2.71 -5.46
C ARG A 189 20.20 -1.25 -5.20
N ASP A 190 18.92 -1.00 -4.95
CA ASP A 190 18.34 0.33 -4.81
C ASP A 190 18.47 0.86 -3.36
N TYR A 191 19.16 0.10 -2.49
CA TYR A 191 19.37 0.51 -1.11
C TYR A 191 20.49 1.55 -1.04
N ARG A 192 20.18 2.68 -0.42
CA ARG A 192 21.16 3.67 0.03
C ARG A 192 21.44 3.39 1.50
N ILE A 193 22.53 2.68 1.77
CA ILE A 193 22.88 2.23 3.12
C ILE A 193 23.77 3.28 3.75
N VAL A 194 23.26 3.93 4.80
CA VAL A 194 24.01 4.92 5.59
C VAL A 194 24.77 4.20 6.69
N LEU A 195 26.09 4.30 6.66
CA LEU A 195 26.98 3.71 7.66
C LEU A 195 27.10 4.59 8.90
N SER A 196 27.65 4.04 9.98
CA SER A 196 27.87 4.80 11.23
C SER A 196 28.83 5.98 11.07
N ASN A 197 29.70 5.94 10.07
CA ASN A 197 30.60 7.05 9.71
C ASN A 197 29.96 8.07 8.74
N GLN A 198 28.65 7.98 8.48
CA GLN A 198 27.87 8.80 7.54
C GLN A 198 28.19 8.59 6.05
N ASP A 199 29.09 7.66 5.71
CA ASP A 199 29.27 7.27 4.31
C ASP A 199 28.03 6.56 3.79
N ILE A 200 27.77 6.73 2.49
CA ILE A 200 26.67 6.06 1.79
C ILE A 200 27.25 4.98 0.88
N ILE A 201 26.87 3.74 1.13
CA ILE A 201 27.15 2.61 0.25
C ILE A 201 25.86 2.22 -0.49
N THR A 202 25.97 2.00 -1.80
CA THR A 202 24.87 1.41 -2.57
C THR A 202 24.82 -0.10 -2.35
N GLY A 203 23.63 -0.65 -2.15
CA GLY A 203 23.47 -2.09 -1.92
C GLY A 203 23.96 -2.93 -3.11
N GLY A 204 23.93 -2.39 -4.34
CA GLY A 204 24.54 -3.01 -5.51
C GLY A 204 26.05 -3.24 -5.37
N SER A 205 26.77 -2.32 -4.73
CA SER A 205 28.20 -2.49 -4.42
C SER A 205 28.42 -3.57 -3.36
N ALA A 206 27.55 -3.64 -2.35
CA ALA A 206 27.62 -4.65 -1.29
C ALA A 206 27.29 -6.07 -1.79
N PHE A 207 26.47 -6.21 -2.84
CA PHE A 207 25.97 -7.50 -3.33
C PHE A 207 25.93 -7.60 -4.88
N ASN A 208 27.08 -7.38 -5.54
CA ASN A 208 27.19 -7.40 -7.02
C ASN A 208 27.29 -8.82 -7.64
N ILE A 209 26.68 -9.82 -7.02
CA ILE A 209 26.70 -11.23 -7.46
C ILE A 209 25.30 -11.76 -7.75
N LYS A 210 24.30 -10.88 -7.71
CA LYS A 210 22.92 -11.22 -8.06
C LYS A 210 22.76 -11.31 -9.57
N ALA A 211 21.95 -12.25 -10.03
CA ALA A 211 21.62 -12.42 -11.43
C ALA A 211 20.36 -11.65 -11.83
N GLU A 212 19.28 -11.79 -11.03
CA GLU A 212 17.96 -11.26 -11.36
C GLU A 212 17.27 -10.64 -10.13
N SER A 213 16.30 -9.77 -10.40
CA SER A 213 15.39 -9.19 -9.41
C SER A 213 13.95 -9.43 -9.84
N LEU A 214 13.30 -10.37 -9.17
CA LEU A 214 11.93 -10.79 -9.46
C LEU A 214 10.95 -10.02 -8.57
N ARG A 215 9.82 -9.60 -9.15
CA ARG A 215 8.78 -8.86 -8.45
C ARG A 215 7.53 -9.73 -8.27
N LEU A 216 7.08 -9.91 -7.04
CA LEU A 216 5.79 -10.57 -6.77
C LEU A 216 4.63 -9.57 -7.02
N GLY A 217 3.72 -9.95 -7.91
CA GLY A 217 2.58 -9.12 -8.31
C GLY A 217 1.40 -9.14 -7.34
N ASN A 218 0.47 -8.21 -7.58
CA ASN A 218 -0.87 -8.23 -7.00
C ASN A 218 -1.72 -9.34 -7.63
N PHE A 219 -2.87 -9.64 -7.04
CA PHE A 219 -3.84 -10.54 -7.65
C PHE A 219 -4.41 -9.98 -8.95
N SER A 220 -4.70 -10.85 -9.91
CA SER A 220 -5.52 -10.54 -11.09
C SER A 220 -7.01 -10.47 -10.73
N ARG A 221 -7.84 -10.01 -11.66
CA ARG A 221 -9.31 -9.99 -11.49
C ARG A 221 -9.85 -11.41 -11.33
N GLU A 222 -9.30 -12.34 -12.09
CA GLU A 222 -9.65 -13.76 -12.09
C GLU A 222 -9.26 -14.42 -10.76
N GLU A 223 -8.09 -14.07 -10.21
CA GLU A 223 -7.65 -14.54 -8.90
C GLU A 223 -8.54 -13.99 -7.78
N ILE A 224 -8.90 -12.70 -7.79
CA ILE A 224 -9.86 -12.14 -6.83
C ILE A 224 -11.18 -12.89 -6.89
N ARG A 225 -11.72 -13.09 -8.10
CA ARG A 225 -12.97 -13.82 -8.31
C ARG A 225 -12.88 -15.23 -7.76
N THR A 226 -11.82 -15.95 -8.09
CA THR A 226 -11.56 -17.32 -7.63
C THR A 226 -11.51 -17.39 -6.11
N LEU A 227 -10.78 -16.46 -5.47
CA LEU A 227 -10.67 -16.39 -4.02
C LEU A 227 -12.03 -16.19 -3.33
N TYR A 228 -12.83 -15.25 -3.84
CA TYR A 228 -14.15 -14.94 -3.27
C TYR A 228 -15.17 -16.06 -3.51
N LEU A 229 -15.11 -16.74 -4.66
CA LEU A 229 -15.98 -17.89 -4.93
C LEU A 229 -15.69 -19.10 -4.04
N GLN A 230 -14.50 -19.19 -3.41
CA GLN A 230 -14.27 -20.19 -2.37
C GLN A 230 -15.18 -19.96 -1.14
N HIS A 231 -15.49 -18.70 -0.82
CA HIS A 231 -16.47 -18.40 0.23
C HIS A 231 -17.85 -18.91 -0.16
N THR A 232 -18.33 -18.57 -1.37
CA THR A 232 -19.62 -19.05 -1.89
C THR A 232 -19.69 -20.57 -1.86
N ALA A 233 -18.64 -21.26 -2.30
CA ALA A 233 -18.58 -22.72 -2.29
C ALA A 233 -18.61 -23.31 -0.88
N ALA A 234 -17.99 -22.63 0.10
CA ALA A 234 -17.91 -23.11 1.48
C ALA A 234 -19.16 -22.80 2.32
N THR A 235 -19.88 -21.71 2.02
CA THR A 235 -20.98 -21.22 2.87
C THR A 235 -22.35 -21.20 2.19
N GLY A 236 -22.40 -21.28 0.86
CA GLY A 236 -23.61 -21.05 0.06
C GLY A 236 -23.97 -19.57 -0.11
N GLN A 237 -23.27 -18.64 0.54
CA GLN A 237 -23.56 -17.21 0.42
C GLN A 237 -23.02 -16.65 -0.90
N GLU A 238 -23.93 -16.28 -1.79
CA GLU A 238 -23.58 -15.77 -3.11
C GLU A 238 -23.17 -14.30 -3.10
N PHE A 239 -22.25 -13.94 -4.00
CA PHE A 239 -21.94 -12.57 -4.36
C PHE A 239 -22.64 -12.21 -5.66
N ASP A 240 -23.16 -10.99 -5.76
CA ASP A 240 -23.53 -10.43 -7.05
C ASP A 240 -22.30 -10.22 -7.93
N GLU A 241 -22.42 -10.47 -9.24
CA GLU A 241 -21.34 -10.31 -10.22
C GLU A 241 -20.82 -8.87 -10.28
N SER A 242 -21.69 -7.89 -10.04
CA SER A 242 -21.33 -6.48 -9.98
C SER A 242 -20.44 -6.10 -8.80
N CYS A 243 -20.26 -6.99 -7.81
CA CYS A 243 -19.30 -6.79 -6.72
C CYS A 243 -17.85 -6.85 -7.19
N PHE A 244 -17.50 -7.73 -8.13
CA PHE A 244 -16.10 -7.96 -8.51
C PHE A 244 -15.40 -6.74 -9.14
N PRO A 245 -16.05 -5.96 -10.03
CA PRO A 245 -15.49 -4.68 -10.47
C PRO A 245 -15.23 -3.70 -9.33
N MET A 246 -16.10 -3.66 -8.30
CA MET A 246 -15.91 -2.77 -7.15
C MET A 246 -14.76 -3.22 -6.26
N ILE A 247 -14.66 -4.54 -6.00
CA ILE A 247 -13.54 -5.12 -5.26
C ILE A 247 -12.22 -4.82 -5.99
N TRP A 248 -12.20 -4.96 -7.32
CA TRP A 248 -11.03 -4.58 -8.13
C TRP A 248 -10.69 -3.09 -7.97
N THR A 249 -11.65 -2.19 -8.16
CA THR A 249 -11.40 -0.74 -8.02
C THR A 249 -10.94 -0.36 -6.61
N ALA A 250 -11.51 -0.99 -5.58
CA ALA A 250 -11.17 -0.74 -4.18
C ALA A 250 -9.71 -1.13 -3.85
N THR A 251 -9.25 -2.26 -4.39
CA THR A 251 -8.03 -2.95 -3.90
C THR A 251 -6.91 -3.04 -4.92
N GLU A 252 -7.23 -2.97 -6.22
CA GLU A 252 -6.36 -3.28 -7.36
C GLU A 252 -5.52 -4.54 -7.18
N GLY A 253 -6.16 -5.56 -6.61
CA GLY A 253 -5.55 -6.86 -6.37
C GLY A 253 -4.53 -6.89 -5.24
N GLN A 254 -4.33 -5.81 -4.48
CA GLN A 254 -3.43 -5.83 -3.34
C GLN A 254 -3.89 -6.93 -2.36
N PRO A 255 -3.10 -7.98 -2.12
CA PRO A 255 -3.60 -9.22 -1.52
C PRO A 255 -4.23 -9.06 -0.14
N TRP A 256 -3.70 -8.18 0.70
CA TRP A 256 -4.25 -7.93 2.03
C TRP A 256 -5.54 -7.12 1.97
N LEU A 257 -5.64 -6.07 1.16
CA LEU A 257 -6.87 -5.30 0.95
C LEU A 257 -7.98 -6.20 0.39
N VAL A 258 -7.67 -7.09 -0.56
CA VAL A 258 -8.61 -8.08 -1.10
C VAL A 258 -9.16 -8.97 0.00
N ASN A 259 -8.30 -9.49 0.88
CA ASN A 259 -8.72 -10.36 1.98
C ASN A 259 -9.45 -9.61 3.10
N VAL A 260 -8.97 -8.43 3.48
CA VAL A 260 -9.58 -7.59 4.52
C VAL A 260 -10.99 -7.17 4.09
N LEU A 261 -11.18 -6.79 2.84
CA LEU A 261 -12.51 -6.46 2.30
C LEU A 261 -13.46 -7.65 2.34
N GLY A 262 -12.98 -8.84 1.95
CA GLY A 262 -13.73 -10.08 2.01
C GLY A 262 -14.08 -10.49 3.45
N TYR A 263 -13.14 -10.34 4.37
CA TYR A 263 -13.35 -10.59 5.79
C TYR A 263 -14.35 -9.61 6.40
N GLU A 264 -14.24 -8.32 6.06
CA GLU A 264 -15.12 -7.28 6.57
C GLU A 264 -16.56 -7.56 6.18
N VAL A 265 -16.80 -7.73 4.87
CA VAL A 265 -18.16 -7.89 4.34
C VAL A 265 -18.80 -9.20 4.77
N THR A 266 -18.06 -10.31 4.90
CA THR A 266 -18.64 -11.63 5.19
C THR A 266 -18.63 -12.02 6.66
N SER A 267 -17.78 -11.40 7.48
CA SER A 267 -17.53 -11.86 8.85
C SER A 267 -17.67 -10.76 9.89
N ARG A 268 -17.21 -9.52 9.61
CA ARG A 268 -17.33 -8.42 10.58
C ARG A 268 -18.72 -7.81 10.58
N MET A 269 -19.24 -7.43 9.42
CA MET A 269 -20.58 -6.89 9.25
C MET A 269 -21.62 -7.92 9.72
N LYS A 270 -22.35 -7.59 10.79
CA LYS A 270 -23.22 -8.54 11.49
C LYS A 270 -24.41 -8.96 10.63
N GLU A 271 -24.96 -8.00 9.90
CA GLU A 271 -26.04 -8.14 8.94
C GLU A 271 -25.72 -9.16 7.86
N ASN A 272 -24.45 -9.28 7.45
CA ASN A 272 -24.03 -10.18 6.38
C ASN A 272 -23.63 -11.59 6.86
N ARG A 273 -23.75 -11.86 8.16
CA ARG A 273 -23.42 -13.19 8.71
C ARG A 273 -24.50 -14.23 8.41
N ASP A 274 -25.72 -13.80 8.11
CA ASP A 274 -26.74 -14.69 7.57
C ASP A 274 -26.39 -15.04 6.12
N ARG A 275 -26.07 -16.31 5.88
CA ARG A 275 -25.59 -16.82 4.59
C ARG A 275 -26.68 -16.84 3.51
N ASN A 276 -27.94 -16.64 3.88
CA ASN A 276 -29.03 -16.49 2.91
C ASN A 276 -29.09 -15.09 2.29
N ILE A 277 -28.38 -14.12 2.85
CA ILE A 277 -28.32 -12.76 2.33
C ILE A 277 -27.23 -12.70 1.25
N ARG A 278 -27.64 -12.46 0.01
CA ARG A 278 -26.73 -12.25 -1.12
C ARG A 278 -25.92 -10.97 -0.91
N ILE A 279 -24.60 -11.05 -1.10
CA ILE A 279 -23.71 -9.89 -1.01
C ILE A 279 -23.85 -9.04 -2.27
N ILE A 280 -24.26 -7.79 -2.10
CA ILE A 280 -24.48 -6.82 -3.17
C ILE A 280 -23.42 -5.70 -3.16
N PRO A 281 -23.23 -4.97 -4.27
CA PRO A 281 -22.34 -3.82 -4.38
C PRO A 281 -22.29 -2.86 -3.19
N GLU A 282 -23.46 -2.47 -2.67
CA GLU A 282 -23.53 -1.49 -1.60
C GLU A 282 -22.92 -2.02 -0.29
N MET A 283 -22.96 -3.34 -0.06
CA MET A 283 -22.31 -3.96 1.10
C MET A 283 -20.79 -3.94 0.98
N ILE A 284 -20.25 -4.19 -0.22
CA ILE A 284 -18.82 -4.06 -0.50
C ILE A 284 -18.37 -2.61 -0.28
N TYR A 285 -19.15 -1.66 -0.77
CA TYR A 285 -18.87 -0.24 -0.57
C TYR A 285 -18.85 0.13 0.92
N ARG A 286 -19.86 -0.28 1.70
CA ARG A 286 -19.87 -0.04 3.16
C ARG A 286 -18.69 -0.71 3.87
N ALA A 287 -18.28 -1.90 3.45
CA ALA A 287 -17.12 -2.59 3.99
C ALA A 287 -15.81 -1.82 3.68
N GLN A 288 -15.65 -1.31 2.46
CA GLN A 288 -14.53 -0.46 2.07
C GLN A 288 -14.45 0.78 2.98
N GLU A 289 -15.57 1.47 3.20
CA GLU A 289 -15.61 2.63 4.08
C GLU A 289 -15.19 2.25 5.51
N GLN A 290 -15.75 1.17 6.07
CA GLN A 290 -15.36 0.69 7.41
C GLN A 290 -13.85 0.44 7.53
N ILE A 291 -13.20 -0.05 6.48
CA ILE A 291 -11.74 -0.23 6.43
C ILE A 291 -11.01 1.12 6.38
N ILE A 292 -11.50 2.09 5.59
CA ILE A 292 -10.91 3.43 5.52
C ILE A 292 -11.03 4.18 6.86
N TYR A 293 -12.13 3.99 7.59
CA TYR A 293 -12.33 4.55 8.93
C TYR A 293 -11.50 3.83 10.00
N ARG A 294 -11.29 2.52 9.83
CA ARG A 294 -10.54 1.70 10.77
C ARG A 294 -9.05 1.88 10.50
N ARG A 295 -8.34 2.43 11.49
CA ARG A 295 -6.88 2.51 11.48
C ARG A 295 -6.26 1.14 11.74
N ASP A 296 -6.26 0.29 10.71
CA ASP A 296 -5.57 -0.99 10.77
C ASP A 296 -4.05 -0.75 10.78
N THR A 297 -3.31 -1.49 11.60
CA THR A 297 -1.86 -1.28 11.83
C THR A 297 -1.03 -1.29 10.54
N HIS A 298 -1.45 -2.05 9.52
CA HIS A 298 -0.76 -2.03 8.23
C HIS A 298 -0.81 -0.67 7.55
N ILE A 299 -1.96 0.01 7.63
CA ILE A 299 -2.18 1.36 7.12
C ILE A 299 -1.30 2.35 7.91
N ASP A 300 -1.22 2.24 9.23
CA ASP A 300 -0.36 3.09 10.08
C ASP A 300 1.13 3.04 9.67
N ILE A 301 1.64 1.86 9.34
CA ILE A 301 3.03 1.69 8.88
C ILE A 301 3.27 2.39 7.53
N LEU A 302 2.30 2.34 6.62
CA LEU A 302 2.37 3.06 5.35
C LEU A 302 2.27 4.57 5.55
N ILE A 303 1.47 5.02 6.52
CA ILE A 303 1.30 6.44 6.87
C ILE A 303 2.59 7.04 7.40
N ASP A 304 3.35 6.32 8.24
CA ASP A 304 4.64 6.83 8.74
C ASP A 304 5.60 7.19 7.59
N LYS A 305 5.53 6.44 6.47
CA LYS A 305 6.31 6.72 5.26
C LYS A 305 5.91 8.01 4.55
N LEU A 306 4.68 8.50 4.71
CA LEU A 306 4.25 9.77 4.13
C LEU A 306 4.98 10.98 4.72
N ARG A 307 5.70 10.82 5.84
CA ARG A 307 6.55 11.84 6.46
C ARG A 307 7.95 11.93 5.85
N GLU A 308 8.35 10.97 5.02
CA GLU A 308 9.67 11.01 4.39
C GLU A 308 9.67 12.00 3.21
N ASP A 309 10.64 12.92 3.16
CA ASP A 309 10.71 13.96 2.10
C ASP A 309 10.68 13.38 0.68
N ARG A 310 11.29 12.22 0.49
CA ARG A 310 11.28 11.51 -0.79
C ARG A 310 9.91 10.99 -1.22
N VAL A 311 9.07 10.59 -0.25
CA VAL A 311 7.69 10.18 -0.52
C VAL A 311 6.85 11.41 -0.81
N ARG A 312 7.04 12.49 -0.04
CA ARG A 312 6.35 13.78 -0.25
C ARG A 312 6.57 14.34 -1.65
N ARG A 313 7.80 14.30 -2.17
CA ARG A 313 8.17 14.75 -3.53
C ARG A 313 7.43 14.02 -4.66
N VAL A 314 6.81 12.88 -4.37
CA VAL A 314 6.04 12.10 -5.35
C VAL A 314 4.54 12.18 -5.07
N ILE A 315 4.13 11.95 -3.82
CA ILE A 315 2.71 11.94 -3.44
C ILE A 315 2.11 13.35 -3.50
N GLY A 316 2.85 14.39 -3.13
CA GLY A 316 2.35 15.77 -3.11
C GLY A 316 1.86 16.27 -4.48
N PRO A 317 2.70 16.20 -5.54
CA PRO A 317 2.26 16.54 -6.89
C PRO A 317 1.07 15.69 -7.38
N ILE A 318 1.03 14.39 -7.04
CA ILE A 318 -0.08 13.49 -7.40
C ILE A 318 -1.39 13.96 -6.75
N LEU A 319 -1.35 14.40 -5.48
CA LEU A 319 -2.51 14.95 -4.77
C LEU A 319 -2.90 16.35 -5.24
N ALA A 320 -1.94 17.16 -5.67
CA ALA A 320 -2.17 18.53 -6.13
C ALA A 320 -2.74 18.62 -7.56
N ASN A 321 -2.96 17.47 -8.23
CA ASN A 321 -3.41 17.39 -9.63
C ASN A 321 -2.45 18.08 -10.60
N GLU A 322 -1.15 17.90 -10.38
CA GLU A 322 -0.10 18.48 -11.23
C GLU A 322 -0.05 17.80 -12.61
N THR A 323 0.17 18.59 -13.66
CA THR A 323 0.12 18.14 -15.07
C THR A 323 1.30 17.24 -15.46
N ASP A 324 1.20 16.52 -16.58
CA ASP A 324 2.27 15.64 -17.11
C ASP A 324 3.66 16.31 -17.22
N ALA A 325 3.71 17.64 -17.35
CA ALA A 325 4.95 18.41 -17.40
C ALA A 325 5.71 18.40 -16.06
N GLU A 326 4.99 18.35 -14.93
CA GLU A 326 5.54 18.35 -13.56
C GLU A 326 5.88 16.92 -13.12
N GLU A 327 5.16 15.90 -13.61
CA GLU A 327 5.54 14.49 -13.43
C GLU A 327 6.96 14.16 -13.94
N SER A 328 7.45 14.92 -14.93
CA SER A 328 8.79 14.74 -15.50
C SER A 328 9.90 15.30 -14.61
N LEU A 329 9.56 16.13 -13.61
CA LEU A 329 10.50 16.71 -12.64
C LEU A 329 10.70 15.83 -11.40
N MET A 330 9.85 14.82 -11.20
CA MET A 330 9.97 13.87 -10.08
C MET A 330 11.27 13.06 -10.19
N PRO A 331 12.11 13.00 -9.13
CA PRO A 331 13.29 12.13 -9.14
C PRO A 331 12.89 10.67 -9.35
N GLN A 332 13.44 10.00 -10.37
CA GLN A 332 13.05 8.63 -10.72
C GLN A 332 13.32 7.63 -9.59
N ASP A 333 14.40 7.82 -8.82
CA ASP A 333 14.71 6.99 -7.65
C ASP A 333 13.64 7.10 -6.54
N ASP A 334 13.01 8.28 -6.41
CA ASP A 334 11.92 8.50 -5.45
C ASP A 334 10.62 7.88 -5.96
N VAL A 335 10.34 7.99 -7.26
CA VAL A 335 9.19 7.34 -7.90
C VAL A 335 9.27 5.82 -7.72
N GLN A 336 10.43 5.21 -8.02
CA GLN A 336 10.63 3.77 -7.87
C GLN A 336 10.44 3.35 -6.41
N TYR A 337 11.00 4.11 -5.47
CA TYR A 337 10.83 3.84 -4.04
C TYR A 337 9.36 3.84 -3.61
N VAL A 338 8.59 4.85 -4.01
CA VAL A 338 7.17 4.96 -3.66
C VAL A 338 6.34 3.85 -4.34
N ALA A 339 6.71 3.43 -5.55
CA ALA A 339 6.10 2.29 -6.22
C ALA A 339 6.41 0.96 -5.52
N ASP A 340 7.64 0.77 -5.03
CA ASP A 340 8.02 -0.43 -4.29
C ASP A 340 7.36 -0.51 -2.91
N LEU A 341 7.06 0.64 -2.29
CA LEU A 341 6.20 0.69 -1.09
C LEU A 341 4.76 0.27 -1.40
N GLY A 342 4.37 0.20 -2.69
CA GLY A 342 3.01 -0.13 -3.12
C GLY A 342 2.03 1.05 -3.01
N LEU A 343 2.53 2.29 -2.92
CA LEU A 343 1.69 3.48 -2.76
C LEU A 343 1.21 4.06 -4.09
N ILE A 344 1.97 3.87 -5.17
CA ILE A 344 1.63 4.35 -6.51
C ILE A 344 1.78 3.26 -7.56
N THR A 345 1.19 3.49 -8.72
CA THR A 345 1.45 2.74 -9.93
C THR A 345 2.48 3.45 -10.82
N LEU A 346 3.16 2.68 -11.67
CA LEU A 346 4.20 3.19 -12.59
C LEU A 346 3.67 3.52 -13.99
N ASP A 347 2.43 3.10 -14.32
CA ASP A 347 1.77 3.49 -15.56
C ASP A 347 1.57 5.02 -15.60
N LYS A 348 1.77 5.60 -16.78
CA LYS A 348 1.46 7.00 -17.00
C LYS A 348 -0.02 7.14 -17.40
N PRO A 349 -0.76 8.10 -16.81
CA PRO A 349 -0.27 9.05 -15.82
C PRO A 349 -0.18 8.37 -14.42
N ARG A 350 0.91 8.60 -13.66
CA ARG A 350 1.18 7.98 -12.33
C ARG A 350 0.17 8.27 -11.21
N ARG A 351 -0.49 7.25 -10.66
CA ARG A 351 -1.57 7.44 -9.67
C ARG A 351 -1.33 6.67 -8.38
N ILE A 352 -2.04 7.04 -7.31
CA ILE A 352 -2.11 6.24 -6.08
C ILE A 352 -2.65 4.84 -6.41
N ALA A 353 -2.08 3.81 -5.77
CA ALA A 353 -2.17 2.43 -6.19
C ALA A 353 -3.57 1.80 -6.20
N ASN A 354 -4.51 2.27 -5.39
CA ASN A 354 -5.88 1.77 -5.32
C ASN A 354 -6.81 2.80 -4.67
N ALA A 355 -8.13 2.60 -4.78
CA ALA A 355 -9.11 3.56 -4.25
C ALA A 355 -9.08 3.67 -2.72
N ILE A 356 -8.78 2.60 -1.99
CA ILE A 356 -8.66 2.64 -0.53
C ILE A 356 -7.51 3.59 -0.11
N TYR A 357 -6.33 3.46 -0.73
CA TYR A 357 -5.20 4.34 -0.46
C TYR A 357 -5.43 5.78 -0.92
N ARG A 358 -6.21 5.99 -1.99
CA ARG A 358 -6.62 7.34 -2.42
C ARG A 358 -7.38 8.08 -1.31
N GLU A 359 -8.17 7.39 -0.51
CA GLU A 359 -8.89 8.01 0.62
C GLU A 359 -8.07 8.11 1.90
N ILE A 360 -7.32 7.06 2.21
CA ILE A 360 -6.55 6.99 3.46
C ILE A 360 -5.43 8.03 3.48
N ILE A 361 -4.65 8.14 2.40
CA ILE A 361 -3.47 9.02 2.39
C ILE A 361 -3.85 10.46 2.77
N PRO A 362 -4.82 11.11 2.12
CA PRO A 362 -5.11 12.52 2.37
C PRO A 362 -5.81 12.73 3.72
N ARG A 363 -6.64 11.77 4.15
CA ARG A 363 -7.22 11.74 5.50
C ARG A 363 -6.16 11.75 6.57
N GLU A 364 -5.10 10.99 6.39
CA GLU A 364 -4.02 10.86 7.37
C GLU A 364 -3.10 12.07 7.36
N LEU A 365 -2.84 12.65 6.18
CA LEU A 365 -2.16 13.94 6.06
C LEU A 365 -2.91 15.09 6.75
N THR A 366 -4.23 14.95 6.93
CA THR A 366 -5.09 15.98 7.54
C THR A 366 -5.57 15.61 8.94
N TRP A 367 -5.13 14.50 9.53
CA TRP A 367 -5.69 14.01 10.79
C TRP A 367 -5.56 15.02 11.95
N THR A 368 -4.38 15.62 12.11
CA THR A 368 -4.13 16.64 13.13
C THR A 368 -5.03 17.85 12.93
N THR A 369 -5.29 18.22 11.67
CA THR A 369 -6.22 19.28 11.26
C THR A 369 -7.64 18.96 11.70
N GLN A 370 -8.12 17.76 11.41
CA GLN A 370 -9.47 17.31 11.76
C GLN A 370 -9.72 17.36 13.26
N SER A 371 -8.73 16.99 14.06
CA SER A 371 -8.84 16.90 15.52
C SER A 371 -8.99 18.27 16.20
N GLY A 372 -8.50 19.35 15.57
CA GLY A 372 -8.56 20.71 16.10
C GLY A 372 -9.82 21.49 15.74
N LEU A 373 -10.66 20.97 14.83
CA LEU A 373 -11.83 21.69 14.32
C LEU A 373 -13.11 21.22 15.03
N ILE A 374 -13.94 22.16 15.50
CA ILE A 374 -15.19 21.88 16.23
C ILE A 374 -16.17 21.08 15.35
N GLN A 375 -16.77 20.01 15.88
CA GLN A 375 -17.69 19.12 15.15
C GLN A 375 -19.16 19.54 15.32
N GLN A 376 -19.82 19.96 14.24
CA GLN A 376 -21.28 20.19 14.20
C GLN A 376 -21.89 19.77 12.84
N ALA A 377 -21.69 18.52 12.44
CA ALA A 377 -22.21 17.98 11.17
C ALA A 377 -23.71 18.26 10.95
N ALA A 378 -24.51 18.18 12.02
CA ALA A 378 -25.96 18.44 11.99
C ALA A 378 -26.33 19.83 11.45
N TRP A 379 -25.44 20.82 11.53
CA TRP A 379 -25.71 22.18 11.04
C TRP A 379 -25.75 22.28 9.51
N TYR A 380 -25.12 21.33 8.83
CA TYR A 380 -25.04 21.27 7.37
C TYR A 380 -26.01 20.27 6.77
N MET A 381 -26.89 19.68 7.58
CA MET A 381 -27.90 18.72 7.12
C MET A 381 -29.24 19.41 6.94
N ASN A 382 -29.88 19.16 5.81
CA ASN A 382 -31.27 19.51 5.58
C ASN A 382 -32.21 18.51 6.32
N PRO A 383 -33.50 18.85 6.52
CA PRO A 383 -34.46 17.96 7.18
C PRO A 383 -34.66 16.59 6.52
N ASP A 384 -34.38 16.48 5.22
CA ASP A 384 -34.44 15.24 4.43
C ASP A 384 -33.15 14.42 4.48
N ASN A 385 -32.21 14.77 5.37
CA ASN A 385 -30.91 14.14 5.53
C ASN A 385 -29.95 14.34 4.33
N SER A 386 -30.27 15.26 3.40
CA SER A 386 -29.31 15.74 2.38
C SER A 386 -28.35 16.77 2.97
N ILE A 387 -27.18 16.91 2.37
CA ILE A 387 -26.16 17.90 2.75
C ILE A 387 -26.50 19.24 2.07
N ASN A 388 -26.44 20.33 2.83
CA ASN A 388 -26.53 21.69 2.33
C ASN A 388 -25.13 22.20 1.95
N MET A 389 -24.75 21.97 0.69
CA MET A 389 -23.40 22.30 0.20
C MET A 389 -23.13 23.81 0.13
N GLU A 390 -24.13 24.63 -0.17
CA GLU A 390 -23.97 26.08 -0.20
C GLU A 390 -23.57 26.61 1.18
N LYS A 391 -24.30 26.22 2.24
CA LYS A 391 -23.96 26.59 3.62
C LYS A 391 -22.58 26.06 4.03
N LEU A 392 -22.28 24.83 3.68
CA LEU A 392 -21.00 24.19 3.99
C LEU A 392 -19.82 24.95 3.36
N LEU A 393 -19.91 25.25 2.06
CA LEU A 393 -18.82 25.90 1.33
C LEU A 393 -18.67 27.37 1.66
N LEU A 394 -19.76 28.08 2.03
CA LEU A 394 -19.69 29.44 2.58
C LEU A 394 -18.93 29.47 3.91
N ASP A 395 -19.25 28.57 4.84
CA ASP A 395 -18.51 28.45 6.11
C ASP A 395 -17.05 28.06 5.86
N PHE A 396 -16.81 27.19 4.88
CA PHE A 396 -15.45 26.84 4.48
C PHE A 396 -14.67 28.03 3.89
N GLN A 397 -15.28 28.90 3.07
CA GLN A 397 -14.65 30.11 2.56
C GLN A 397 -14.18 31.02 3.71
N GLN A 398 -15.05 31.25 4.70
CA GLN A 398 -14.71 32.06 5.86
C GLN A 398 -13.59 31.41 6.69
N PHE A 399 -13.71 30.11 6.94
CA PHE A 399 -12.67 29.35 7.62
C PHE A 399 -11.33 29.42 6.87
N PHE A 400 -11.33 29.25 5.55
CA PHE A 400 -10.15 29.30 4.69
C PHE A 400 -9.49 30.68 4.78
N ARG A 401 -10.26 31.78 4.69
CA ARG A 401 -9.77 33.15 4.86
C ARG A 401 -9.04 33.36 6.19
N GLU A 402 -9.60 32.86 7.28
CA GLU A 402 -9.06 33.07 8.63
C GLU A 402 -7.81 32.23 8.93
N ASN A 403 -7.66 31.11 8.22
CA ASN A 403 -6.72 30.06 8.62
C ASN A 403 -5.65 29.76 7.55
N ALA A 404 -5.92 29.97 6.26
CA ALA A 404 -5.11 29.44 5.16
C ALA A 404 -3.60 29.71 5.30
N ASP A 405 -3.18 30.93 5.65
CA ASP A 405 -1.76 31.27 5.74
C ASP A 405 -1.03 30.47 6.83
N SER A 406 -1.58 30.45 8.04
CA SER A 406 -0.98 29.72 9.17
C SER A 406 -0.98 28.21 8.97
N TRP A 407 -1.92 27.69 8.17
CA TRP A 407 -2.08 26.27 7.90
C TRP A 407 -1.20 25.81 6.75
N ILE A 408 -1.17 26.53 5.62
CA ILE A 408 -0.33 26.21 4.45
C ILE A 408 1.15 26.19 4.85
N GLU A 409 1.59 27.02 5.79
CA GLU A 409 2.97 27.00 6.28
C GLU A 409 3.30 25.76 7.12
N ARG A 410 2.32 25.18 7.82
CA ARG A 410 2.46 24.00 8.69
C ARG A 410 2.28 22.67 7.97
N PHE A 411 1.61 22.64 6.82
CA PHE A 411 1.46 21.41 6.04
C PHE A 411 2.79 21.02 5.38
N ASP A 412 3.19 19.76 5.59
CA ASP A 412 4.30 19.17 4.86
C ASP A 412 4.04 19.11 3.34
N TYR A 413 2.76 19.01 2.96
CA TYR A 413 2.27 18.93 1.59
C TYR A 413 1.74 20.29 1.12
N LYS A 414 2.65 21.26 0.95
CA LYS A 414 2.30 22.66 0.64
C LYS A 414 1.61 22.87 -0.71
N GLU A 415 1.82 21.95 -1.66
CA GLU A 415 1.25 22.05 -3.02
C GLU A 415 -0.24 21.69 -3.03
N SER A 416 -0.64 20.65 -2.29
CA SER A 416 -2.03 20.18 -2.17
C SER A 416 -2.76 20.69 -0.92
N GLY A 417 -2.13 21.58 -0.15
CA GLY A 417 -2.63 22.07 1.14
C GLY A 417 -4.09 22.57 1.12
N PRO A 418 -4.51 23.43 0.17
CA PRO A 418 -5.90 23.90 0.08
C PRO A 418 -6.91 22.77 -0.17
N GLN A 419 -6.59 21.84 -1.07
CA GLN A 419 -7.44 20.67 -1.35
C GLN A 419 -7.55 19.76 -0.12
N LEU A 420 -6.42 19.45 0.52
CA LEU A 420 -6.37 18.69 1.76
C LEU A 420 -7.21 19.35 2.88
N LEU A 421 -7.18 20.68 2.96
CA LEU A 421 -7.93 21.42 3.98
C LEU A 421 -9.45 21.36 3.73
N LEU A 422 -9.89 21.50 2.48
CA LEU A 422 -11.29 21.31 2.10
C LEU A 422 -11.76 19.89 2.43
N GLU A 423 -10.95 18.89 2.10
CA GLU A 423 -11.27 17.49 2.41
C GLU A 423 -11.42 17.25 3.91
N ALA A 424 -10.51 17.80 4.73
CA ALA A 424 -10.61 17.74 6.19
C ALA A 424 -11.90 18.39 6.72
N PHE A 425 -12.39 19.43 6.04
CA PHE A 425 -13.65 20.09 6.35
C PHE A 425 -14.86 19.22 5.95
N LEU A 426 -14.86 18.68 4.73
CA LEU A 426 -15.93 17.82 4.20
C LEU A 426 -16.08 16.53 5.01
N GLN A 427 -14.96 15.88 5.37
CA GLN A 427 -14.99 14.64 6.14
C GLN A 427 -15.75 14.81 7.46
N ARG A 428 -15.64 15.96 8.13
CA ARG A 428 -16.38 16.21 9.38
C ARG A 428 -17.90 16.24 9.21
N VAL A 429 -18.39 16.71 8.07
CA VAL A 429 -19.83 16.77 7.79
C VAL A 429 -20.35 15.41 7.33
N VAL A 430 -19.59 14.75 6.47
CA VAL A 430 -19.98 13.52 5.83
C VAL A 430 -19.93 12.33 6.81
N ASN A 431 -19.08 12.36 7.84
CA ASN A 431 -19.03 11.34 8.90
C ASN A 431 -20.34 11.16 9.70
N GLY A 432 -21.32 12.05 9.57
CA GLY A 432 -22.69 11.89 10.11
C GLY A 432 -23.61 10.97 9.28
N GLY A 433 -23.06 10.05 8.49
CA GLY A 433 -23.80 9.04 7.72
C GLY A 433 -23.85 9.29 6.20
N GLY A 434 -22.93 10.06 5.63
CA GLY A 434 -22.67 10.11 4.19
C GLY A 434 -21.28 9.55 3.87
N TYR A 435 -20.91 9.56 2.59
CA TYR A 435 -19.62 9.04 2.12
C TYR A 435 -18.95 10.01 1.13
N ILE A 436 -17.63 10.12 1.17
CA ILE A 436 -16.82 10.88 0.19
C ILE A 436 -16.08 9.88 -0.67
N ASN A 437 -16.15 10.01 -1.98
CA ASN A 437 -15.52 9.10 -2.93
C ASN A 437 -14.66 9.90 -3.92
N ARG A 438 -13.36 9.58 -3.99
CA ARG A 438 -12.43 10.09 -4.99
C ARG A 438 -12.43 9.18 -6.20
N GLU A 439 -13.05 9.68 -7.25
CA GLU A 439 -13.11 9.07 -8.57
C GLU A 439 -13.70 7.65 -8.56
N TYR A 440 -14.90 7.53 -9.13
CA TYR A 440 -15.40 6.26 -9.62
C TYR A 440 -14.43 5.74 -10.70
N GLY A 441 -13.95 4.51 -10.55
CA GLY A 441 -12.90 3.99 -11.44
C GLY A 441 -13.31 4.01 -12.90
N LEU A 442 -12.83 4.99 -13.68
CA LEU A 442 -12.86 5.07 -15.14
C LEU A 442 -11.98 6.28 -15.55
N GLY A 443 -10.70 6.00 -15.77
CA GLY A 443 -9.65 7.02 -15.70
C GLY A 443 -9.71 8.14 -16.74
N ARG A 444 -9.16 9.28 -16.30
CA ARG A 444 -8.21 10.14 -17.04
C ARG A 444 -7.45 11.15 -16.13
N GLY A 445 -7.53 11.00 -14.80
CA GLY A 445 -6.85 11.84 -13.81
C GLY A 445 -7.57 13.17 -13.52
N ARG A 446 -7.40 13.86 -12.39
CA ARG A 446 -6.90 13.48 -11.05
C ARG A 446 -7.55 14.42 -10.01
N THR A 447 -8.61 13.93 -9.39
CA THR A 447 -9.42 14.51 -8.28
C THR A 447 -10.59 15.40 -8.68
N ASP A 448 -11.72 14.74 -8.95
CA ASP A 448 -13.06 15.22 -8.64
C ASP A 448 -13.54 14.47 -7.38
N LEU A 449 -14.04 15.21 -6.38
CA LEU A 449 -14.67 14.61 -5.20
C LEU A 449 -16.15 14.35 -5.52
N LEU A 450 -16.58 13.10 -5.38
CA LEU A 450 -17.98 12.74 -5.42
C LEU A 450 -18.45 12.46 -4.00
N ILE A 451 -19.32 13.30 -3.46
CA ILE A 451 -19.98 13.02 -2.19
C ILE A 451 -21.23 12.20 -2.49
N ARG A 452 -21.39 11.08 -1.78
CA ARG A 452 -22.57 10.21 -1.83
C ARG A 452 -23.20 10.16 -0.44
N LYS A 453 -24.35 10.79 -0.25
CA LYS A 453 -25.08 10.76 1.03
C LYS A 453 -26.34 9.91 0.88
N PRO A 454 -26.40 8.71 1.46
CA PRO A 454 -27.67 8.01 1.63
C PRO A 454 -28.62 8.88 2.43
N LEU A 455 -29.84 9.00 1.94
CA LEU A 455 -30.89 9.73 2.64
C LEU A 455 -31.60 8.83 3.65
N THR A 456 -31.38 7.51 3.57
CA THR A 456 -31.97 6.48 4.44
C THR A 456 -30.90 5.50 4.95
N ASP A 457 -31.17 4.84 6.08
CA ASP A 457 -30.25 3.86 6.68
C ASP A 457 -30.21 2.49 5.93
N GLY A 458 -31.29 2.16 5.20
CA GLY A 458 -31.42 0.90 4.45
C GLY A 458 -30.61 0.85 3.16
N TYR A 459 -30.28 -0.37 2.71
CA TYR A 459 -29.68 -0.61 1.40
C TYR A 459 -30.67 -0.29 0.26
N GLY A 460 -30.18 0.26 -0.85
CA GLY A 460 -30.98 0.56 -2.04
C GLY A 460 -31.86 1.82 -1.94
N GLY A 461 -31.68 2.63 -0.91
CA GLY A 461 -32.40 3.90 -0.75
C GLY A 461 -31.88 5.04 -1.64
N PRO A 462 -32.58 6.18 -1.70
CA PRO A 462 -32.13 7.34 -2.46
C PRO A 462 -30.82 7.90 -1.91
N VAL A 463 -29.96 8.39 -2.80
CA VAL A 463 -28.63 8.90 -2.50
C VAL A 463 -28.46 10.26 -3.15
N GLN A 464 -28.11 11.28 -2.38
CA GLN A 464 -27.64 12.54 -2.93
C GLN A 464 -26.22 12.35 -3.47
N ARG A 465 -25.97 12.80 -4.70
CA ARG A 465 -24.67 12.75 -5.37
C ARG A 465 -24.21 14.17 -5.71
N ILE A 466 -23.05 14.56 -5.22
CA ILE A 466 -22.52 15.92 -5.34
C ILE A 466 -21.14 15.83 -5.99
N VAL A 467 -20.95 16.49 -7.13
CA VAL A 467 -19.65 16.55 -7.80
C VAL A 467 -18.93 17.83 -7.39
N LEU A 468 -17.69 17.72 -6.94
CA LEU A 468 -16.80 18.85 -6.69
C LEU A 468 -15.54 18.71 -7.53
N GLU A 469 -15.30 19.68 -8.41
CA GLU A 469 -14.06 19.81 -9.17
C GLU A 469 -13.18 20.89 -8.49
N LEU A 470 -11.90 20.60 -8.27
CA LEU A 470 -10.97 21.44 -7.52
C LEU A 470 -9.76 21.84 -8.37
N LYS A 471 -9.46 23.14 -8.42
CA LYS A 471 -8.26 23.66 -9.12
C LYS A 471 -7.52 24.68 -8.28
N ILE A 472 -6.19 24.68 -8.40
CA ILE A 472 -5.37 25.83 -7.99
C ILE A 472 -5.26 26.77 -9.19
N LYS A 473 -5.57 28.05 -8.99
CA LYS A 473 -5.38 29.08 -10.02
C LYS A 473 -3.90 29.16 -10.39
N ARG A 474 -3.58 28.81 -11.63
CA ARG A 474 -2.25 29.00 -12.23
C ARG A 474 -2.39 29.82 -13.50
N GLY A 475 -1.86 31.05 -13.47
CA GLY A 475 -2.02 32.01 -14.56
C GLY A 475 -3.40 32.66 -14.56
N ASP A 476 -4.07 32.63 -15.70
CA ASP A 476 -5.32 33.35 -15.94
C ASP A 476 -6.54 32.66 -15.27
N LEU A 477 -7.34 33.44 -14.54
CA LEU A 477 -8.47 32.93 -13.78
C LEU A 477 -9.60 32.44 -14.69
N ASP A 478 -9.95 33.21 -15.72
CA ASP A 478 -11.08 32.89 -16.61
C ASP A 478 -10.78 31.63 -17.43
N LYS A 479 -9.54 31.45 -17.89
CA LYS A 479 -9.11 30.20 -18.53
C LYS A 479 -9.16 29.00 -17.58
N THR A 480 -8.87 29.22 -16.29
CA THR A 480 -8.95 28.16 -15.27
C THR A 480 -10.42 27.77 -15.05
N ILE A 481 -11.32 28.76 -14.96
CA ILE A 481 -12.77 28.54 -14.80
C ILE A 481 -13.34 27.81 -16.01
N ALA A 482 -13.04 28.24 -17.24
CA ALA A 482 -13.58 27.61 -18.43
C ALA A 482 -13.22 26.12 -18.53
N LYS A 483 -11.97 25.76 -18.21
CA LYS A 483 -11.52 24.35 -18.16
C LYS A 483 -12.16 23.58 -17.01
N GLY A 484 -12.30 24.20 -15.84
CA GLY A 484 -12.93 23.59 -14.68
C GLY A 484 -14.41 23.26 -14.91
N LEU A 485 -15.15 24.15 -15.58
CA LEU A 485 -16.55 23.91 -15.96
C LEU A 485 -16.70 22.75 -16.94
N GLU A 486 -15.84 22.70 -17.97
CA GLU A 486 -15.81 21.59 -18.94
C GLU A 486 -15.58 20.24 -18.24
N GLN A 487 -14.61 20.21 -17.31
CA GLN A 487 -14.32 19.01 -16.52
C GLN A 487 -15.48 18.63 -15.59
N THR A 488 -16.04 19.60 -14.87
CA THR A 488 -17.18 19.36 -13.94
C THR A 488 -18.36 18.73 -14.67
N VAL A 489 -18.78 19.28 -15.83
CA VAL A 489 -19.88 18.72 -16.62
C VAL A 489 -19.57 17.32 -17.11
N TRP A 490 -18.34 17.10 -17.61
CA TRP A 490 -17.93 15.78 -18.06
C TRP A 490 -18.07 14.72 -16.96
N TYR A 491 -17.73 15.07 -15.72
CA TYR A 491 -17.91 14.18 -14.56
C TYR A 491 -19.37 14.02 -14.16
N MET A 492 -20.17 15.08 -14.17
CA MET A 492 -21.61 15.00 -13.87
C MET A 492 -22.34 14.07 -14.84
N ASP A 493 -22.07 14.21 -16.14
CA ASP A 493 -22.63 13.34 -17.19
C ASP A 493 -22.23 11.87 -17.00
N ARG A 494 -20.98 11.62 -16.58
CA ARG A 494 -20.45 10.27 -16.31
C ARG A 494 -21.04 9.61 -15.07
N CYS A 495 -21.26 10.38 -14.00
CA CYS A 495 -21.75 9.84 -12.74
C CYS A 495 -23.21 9.39 -12.84
N GLY A 496 -24.03 10.09 -13.63
CA GLY A 496 -25.46 9.85 -13.75
C GLY A 496 -26.21 10.14 -12.45
N ASP A 497 -27.39 10.77 -12.56
CA ASP A 497 -28.24 11.07 -11.39
C ASP A 497 -27.44 11.82 -10.30
N VAL A 498 -26.88 12.97 -10.72
CA VAL A 498 -26.14 13.92 -9.88
C VAL A 498 -27.09 15.03 -9.43
N SER A 499 -27.08 15.31 -8.13
CA SER A 499 -27.93 16.31 -7.50
C SER A 499 -27.42 17.74 -7.73
N GLU A 500 -26.12 17.96 -7.65
CA GLU A 500 -25.50 19.29 -7.81
C GLU A 500 -24.00 19.17 -8.17
N GLY A 501 -23.49 20.22 -8.83
CA GLY A 501 -22.09 20.34 -9.25
C GLY A 501 -21.46 21.64 -8.73
N HIS A 502 -20.24 21.52 -8.19
CA HIS A 502 -19.47 22.63 -7.64
C HIS A 502 -18.08 22.68 -8.27
N PHE A 503 -17.65 23.85 -8.72
CA PHE A 503 -16.28 24.09 -9.15
C PHE A 503 -15.59 25.04 -8.18
N ILE A 504 -14.47 24.62 -7.59
CA ILE A 504 -13.74 25.40 -6.58
C ILE A 504 -12.35 25.75 -7.12
N VAL A 505 -12.03 27.05 -7.15
CA VAL A 505 -10.74 27.56 -7.57
C VAL A 505 -10.02 28.26 -6.41
N PHE A 506 -8.84 27.74 -6.05
CA PHE A 506 -7.98 28.27 -5.00
C PHE A 506 -6.95 29.25 -5.58
N ASN A 507 -7.02 30.52 -5.21
CA ASN A 507 -6.11 31.59 -5.58
C ASN A 507 -5.05 31.84 -4.50
N ARG A 508 -3.87 31.26 -4.71
CA ARG A 508 -2.72 31.37 -3.78
C ARG A 508 -1.86 32.62 -3.95
N ASP A 509 -2.27 33.56 -4.82
CA ASP A 509 -1.51 34.77 -5.07
C ASP A 509 -1.48 35.68 -3.82
N LYS A 510 -0.30 35.92 -3.26
CA LYS A 510 -0.12 36.79 -2.08
C LYS A 510 -0.40 38.26 -2.39
N GLY A 511 -0.40 38.66 -3.66
CA GLY A 511 -0.68 40.02 -4.09
C GLY A 511 -2.17 40.34 -4.25
N VAL A 512 -3.05 39.33 -4.21
CA VAL A 512 -4.51 39.50 -4.33
C VAL A 512 -5.14 39.52 -2.95
N SER A 513 -6.04 40.48 -2.71
CA SER A 513 -6.72 40.63 -1.42
C SER A 513 -7.73 39.48 -1.18
N TRP A 514 -8.02 39.18 0.09
CA TRP A 514 -9.01 38.14 0.43
C TRP A 514 -10.41 38.44 -0.10
N ASP A 515 -10.81 39.72 -0.18
CA ASP A 515 -12.12 40.11 -0.70
C ASP A 515 -12.24 39.88 -2.22
N GLU A 516 -11.12 39.87 -2.95
CA GLU A 516 -11.08 39.51 -4.37
C GLU A 516 -10.97 37.99 -4.59
N LYS A 517 -10.49 37.24 -3.59
CA LYS A 517 -10.38 35.78 -3.65
C LYS A 517 -11.70 35.10 -3.35
N ILE A 518 -12.45 35.60 -2.36
CA ILE A 518 -13.63 34.95 -1.82
C ILE A 518 -14.89 35.44 -2.55
N TRP A 519 -15.47 34.57 -3.36
CA TRP A 519 -16.74 34.82 -4.04
C TRP A 519 -17.39 33.49 -4.43
N HIS A 520 -18.69 33.51 -4.74
CA HIS A 520 -19.33 32.39 -5.40
C HIS A 520 -20.41 32.88 -6.37
N ARG A 521 -20.65 32.15 -7.45
CA ARG A 521 -21.70 32.46 -8.44
C ARG A 521 -22.17 31.20 -9.15
N ARG A 522 -23.33 31.27 -9.78
CA ARG A 522 -23.86 30.18 -10.62
C ARG A 522 -23.51 30.46 -12.08
N GLU A 523 -23.05 29.43 -12.77
CA GLU A 523 -22.71 29.45 -14.19
C GLU A 523 -23.50 28.34 -14.89
N GLU A 524 -24.02 28.64 -16.08
CA GLU A 524 -24.66 27.65 -16.95
C GLU A 524 -23.62 27.16 -17.96
N TYR A 525 -23.35 25.84 -17.96
CA TYR A 525 -22.41 25.24 -18.90
C TYR A 525 -22.92 23.86 -19.32
N GLY A 526 -22.94 23.58 -20.63
CA GLY A 526 -23.36 22.26 -21.13
C GLY A 526 -24.79 21.82 -20.74
N GLY A 527 -25.68 22.76 -20.39
CA GLY A 527 -27.04 22.46 -19.90
C GLY A 527 -27.14 22.15 -18.41
N TRP A 528 -26.03 22.29 -17.68
CA TRP A 528 -25.96 22.13 -16.22
C TRP A 528 -25.72 23.48 -15.54
N THR A 529 -26.38 23.67 -14.39
CA THR A 529 -26.07 24.76 -13.47
C THR A 529 -24.94 24.31 -12.54
N ILE A 530 -23.79 24.98 -12.59
CA ILE A 530 -22.63 24.72 -11.71
C ILE A 530 -22.44 25.92 -10.79
N THR A 531 -22.24 25.68 -9.49
CA THR A 531 -21.84 26.75 -8.56
C THR A 531 -20.32 26.85 -8.52
N VAL A 532 -19.78 27.99 -8.94
CA VAL A 532 -18.34 28.29 -8.95
C VAL A 532 -17.97 29.06 -7.69
N TRP A 533 -16.87 28.66 -7.04
CA TRP A 533 -16.37 29.21 -5.79
C TRP A 533 -14.92 29.68 -5.95
N GLY A 534 -14.66 30.95 -5.68
CA GLY A 534 -13.31 31.48 -5.52
C GLY A 534 -12.88 31.41 -4.05
N MET A 535 -11.67 30.92 -3.79
CA MET A 535 -11.09 30.83 -2.44
C MET A 535 -9.64 31.28 -2.39
#